data_AF-A0A353H5P7-F1
#
_entry.id   AF-A0A353H5P7-F1
#
_cell.length_a   1.000
_cell.length_b   1.000
_cell.length_c   1.000
_cell.angle_alpha   90.00
_cell.angle_beta   90.00
_cell.angle_gamma   90.00
#
_symmetry.space_group_name_H-M   'P 1'
#
loop_
_entity.id
_entity.type
_entity.pdbx_description
1 polymer ?
#
loop_
_entity_poly.entity_id
_entity_poly.type
_entity_poly.pdbx_seq_one_letter_code
_entity_poly.pdbx_strand_id
1 'polypeptide(L)'
;MIDRKYKILAINPVSGGIHTEDDAILFLAKDLAVIPMLEAYIEECELLGCEDTHLDGLNILVERVMKYQKDVDAKVPDTNRPGEIERTIKGLIAD
;
A
#
# COMPACT_ATOMS: atom_id res chain seq x y z
N MET A 1 -2.78 0.57 11.13
CA MET A 1 -1.94 -0.55 10.63
C MET A 1 -2.58 -1.90 10.99
N ILE A 2 -3.01 -2.69 10.00
CA ILE A 2 -3.58 -4.03 10.23
C ILE A 2 -2.46 -5.05 10.51
N ASP A 3 -1.24 -4.85 10.00
CA ASP A 3 -0.12 -5.76 10.24
C ASP A 3 1.00 -5.10 11.05
N ARG A 4 0.96 -5.30 12.37
CA ARG A 4 1.87 -4.68 13.35
C ARG A 4 3.32 -5.14 13.26
N LYS A 5 3.64 -6.10 12.38
CA LYS A 5 5.02 -6.56 12.17
C LYS A 5 5.86 -5.59 11.34
N TYR A 6 5.22 -4.66 10.62
CA TYR A 6 5.91 -3.68 9.80
C TYR A 6 6.11 -2.36 10.54
N LYS A 7 7.21 -1.69 10.21
CA LYS A 7 7.50 -0.31 10.61
C LYS A 7 7.59 0.54 9.35
N ILE A 8 6.98 1.72 9.38
CA ILE A 8 6.95 2.63 8.22
C ILE A 8 7.72 3.89 8.61
N LEU A 9 8.62 4.32 7.72
CA LEU A 9 9.25 5.63 7.79
C LEU A 9 9.38 6.18 6.38
N ALA A 10 8.46 7.07 6.01
CA ALA A 10 8.49 7.78 4.74
C ALA A 10 8.85 9.25 4.99
N ILE A 11 9.86 9.75 4.27
CA ILE A 11 10.36 11.12 4.41
C ILE A 11 10.21 11.81 3.06
N ASN A 12 9.48 12.92 3.02
CA ASN A 12 9.42 13.81 1.87
C ASN A 12 10.64 14.74 1.90
N PRO A 13 11.61 14.59 0.97
CA PRO A 13 12.84 15.39 0.99
C PRO A 13 12.62 16.87 0.62
N VAL A 14 11.47 17.21 0.03
CA VAL A 14 11.15 18.59 -0.41
C VAL A 14 10.48 19.37 0.70
N SER A 15 9.45 18.81 1.34
CA SER A 15 8.70 19.48 2.41
C SER A 15 9.23 19.19 3.81
N GLY A 16 10.06 18.16 3.97
CA GLY A 16 10.48 17.64 5.27
C GLY A 16 9.38 16.85 5.99
N GLY A 17 8.23 16.60 5.35
CA GLY A 17 7.15 15.80 5.93
C GLY A 17 7.61 14.38 6.26
N ILE A 18 7.19 13.87 7.41
CA ILE A 18 7.51 12.52 7.88
C ILE A 18 6.20 11.80 8.12
N HIS A 19 6.06 10.61 7.53
CA HIS A 19 4.93 9.71 7.74
C HIS A 19 5.40 8.40 8.34
N THR A 20 4.62 7.89 9.29
CA THR A 20 4.92 6.67 10.07
C THR A 20 3.72 5.73 10.03
N GLU A 21 3.76 4.61 10.77
CA GLU A 21 2.59 3.74 10.90
C GLU A 21 1.33 4.39 11.51
N ASP A 22 1.45 5.58 12.10
CA ASP A 22 0.33 6.32 12.70
C ASP A 22 -0.55 6.99 11.63
N ASP A 23 0.02 7.41 10.50
CA ASP A 23 -0.66 8.17 9.45
C ASP A 23 -0.48 7.59 8.04
N ALA A 24 0.31 6.52 7.89
CA ALA A 24 0.47 5.78 6.65
C ALA A 24 -0.05 4.35 6.74
N ILE A 25 -0.43 3.82 5.57
CA ILE A 25 -0.82 2.42 5.38
C ILE A 25 0.17 1.74 4.44
N LEU A 26 0.45 0.46 4.70
CA LEU A 26 1.34 -0.37 3.89
C LEU A 26 0.53 -1.36 3.06
N PHE A 27 0.76 -1.36 1.76
CA PHE A 27 0.35 -2.42 0.85
C PHE A 27 1.57 -2.97 0.12
N LEU A 28 1.64 -4.30 -0.06
CA LEU A 28 2.74 -4.90 -0.80
C LEU A 28 2.39 -4.90 -2.29
N ALA A 29 3.26 -4.32 -3.12
CA ALA A 29 3.03 -4.20 -4.57
C ALA A 29 2.82 -5.54 -5.29
N LYS A 30 3.22 -6.68 -4.70
CA LYS A 30 2.98 -8.02 -5.25
C LYS A 30 1.55 -8.52 -5.06
N ASP A 31 0.76 -7.85 -4.23
CA ASP A 31 -0.60 -8.27 -3.93
C ASP A 31 -1.50 -7.85 -5.10
N LEU A 32 -2.18 -8.82 -5.72
CA LEU A 32 -2.98 -8.58 -6.93
C LEU A 32 -4.08 -7.52 -6.73
N ALA A 33 -4.53 -7.31 -5.49
CA ALA A 33 -5.53 -6.31 -5.14
C ALA A 33 -5.01 -4.85 -5.20
N VAL A 34 -3.69 -4.62 -5.28
CA VAL A 34 -3.14 -3.26 -5.25
C VAL A 34 -3.50 -2.48 -6.51
N ILE A 35 -3.47 -3.09 -7.70
CA ILE A 35 -3.84 -2.40 -8.95
C ILE A 35 -5.30 -1.90 -8.90
N PRO A 36 -6.32 -2.76 -8.68
CA PRO A 36 -7.71 -2.29 -8.64
C PRO A 36 -7.98 -1.32 -7.49
N MET A 37 -7.26 -1.44 -6.37
CA MET A 37 -7.33 -0.46 -5.29
C MET A 37 -6.82 0.92 -5.73
N LEU A 38 -5.69 0.98 -6.45
CA LEU A 38 -5.15 2.24 -6.97
C LEU A 38 -6.07 2.86 -8.02
N GLU A 39 -6.66 2.04 -8.90
CA GLU A 39 -7.64 2.51 -9.90
C GLU A 39 -8.85 3.16 -9.21
N ALA A 40 -9.45 2.50 -8.21
CA ALA A 40 -10.56 3.06 -7.44
C ALA A 40 -10.15 4.32 -6.65
N TYR A 41 -8.91 4.39 -6.15
CA TYR A 41 -8.40 5.56 -5.47
C TYR A 41 -8.25 6.77 -6.42
N ILE A 42 -7.77 6.53 -7.65
CA ILE A 42 -7.67 7.57 -8.69
C ILE A 42 -9.05 8.14 -9.00
N GLU A 43 -10.04 7.28 -9.23
CA GLU A 43 -11.42 7.70 -9.50
C GLU A 43 -11.97 8.58 -8.37
N GLU A 44 -11.74 8.22 -7.11
CA GLU A 44 -12.18 9.03 -5.97
C GLU A 44 -11.43 10.37 -5.88
N CYS A 45 -10.11 10.38 -6.15
CA CYS A 45 -9.33 11.61 -6.21
C CYS A 45 -9.82 12.57 -7.30
N GLU A 46 -10.18 12.04 -8.47
CA GLU A 46 -10.80 12.81 -9.55
C GLU A 46 -12.12 13.44 -9.10
N LEU A 47 -12.99 12.67 -8.44
CA LEU A 47 -14.28 13.15 -7.91
C LEU A 47 -14.12 14.24 -6.83
N LEU A 48 -13.06 14.16 -6.02
CA LEU A 48 -12.72 15.15 -5.01
C LEU A 48 -12.05 16.41 -5.58
N GLY A 49 -11.76 16.44 -6.88
CA GLY A 49 -11.16 17.58 -7.57
C GLY A 49 -9.65 17.70 -7.33
N CYS A 50 -8.93 16.59 -7.17
CA CYS A 50 -7.47 16.59 -7.15
C CYS A 50 -6.90 17.15 -8.46
N GLU A 51 -5.74 17.81 -8.36
CA GLU A 51 -5.04 18.34 -9.53
C GLU A 51 -4.51 17.23 -10.45
N ASP A 52 -4.49 17.49 -11.76
CA ASP A 52 -4.00 16.56 -12.79
C ASP A 52 -2.60 16.01 -12.47
N THR A 53 -1.72 16.84 -11.89
CA THR A 53 -0.36 16.41 -11.52
C THR A 53 -0.34 15.31 -10.46
N HIS A 54 -1.33 15.29 -9.56
CA HIS A 54 -1.50 14.22 -8.59
C HIS A 54 -1.95 12.92 -9.28
N LEU A 55 -2.93 13.04 -10.18
CA LEU A 55 -3.47 11.92 -10.95
C LEU A 55 -2.40 11.29 -11.86
N ASP A 56 -1.58 12.11 -12.52
CA ASP A 56 -0.42 11.65 -13.30
C ASP A 56 0.55 10.83 -12.44
N GLY A 57 0.82 11.30 -11.21
CA GLY A 57 1.66 10.59 -10.25
C GLY A 57 1.08 9.24 -9.86
N LEU A 58 -0.23 9.15 -9.65
CA LEU A 58 -0.92 7.90 -9.36
C LEU A 58 -0.92 6.94 -10.56
N ASN A 59 -1.13 7.44 -11.78
CA ASN A 59 -1.05 6.63 -13.00
C ASN A 59 0.34 6.03 -13.22
N ILE A 60 1.41 6.81 -13.00
CA ILE A 60 2.79 6.31 -13.02
C ILE A 60 2.99 5.23 -11.95
N LEU A 61 2.40 5.39 -10.76
CA LEU A 61 2.47 4.38 -9.71
C LEU A 61 1.78 3.07 -10.16
N VAL A 62 0.59 3.15 -10.76
CA VAL A 62 -0.13 1.99 -11.31
C VAL A 62 0.74 1.24 -12.31
N GLU A 63 1.32 1.93 -13.30
CA GLU A 63 2.21 1.31 -14.31
C GLU A 63 3.41 0.61 -13.66
N ARG A 64 4.01 1.22 -12.63
CA ARG A 64 5.12 0.63 -11.88
C ARG A 64 4.70 -0.64 -11.15
N VAL A 65 3.54 -0.64 -10.50
CA VAL A 65 3.02 -1.84 -9.84
C VAL A 65 2.68 -2.93 -10.86
N MET A 66 2.01 -2.60 -11.96
CA MET A 66 1.70 -3.54 -13.03
C MET A 66 2.95 -4.20 -13.61
N LYS A 67 4.00 -3.42 -13.87
CA LYS A 67 5.28 -3.94 -14.35
C LYS A 67 5.91 -4.87 -13.31
N TYR A 68 5.99 -4.42 -12.07
CA TYR A 68 6.53 -5.23 -10.98
C TYR A 68 5.78 -6.57 -10.84
N GLN A 69 4.45 -6.57 -10.90
CA GLN A 69 3.64 -7.79 -10.77
C GLN A 69 3.83 -8.78 -11.93
N LYS A 70 4.15 -8.31 -13.15
CA LYS A 70 4.49 -9.20 -14.27
C LYS A 70 5.82 -9.93 -14.07
N ASP A 71 6.73 -9.29 -13.34
CA ASP A 71 8.10 -9.78 -13.14
C ASP A 71 8.25 -10.69 -11.91
N VAL A 72 7.21 -10.81 -11.08
CA VAL A 72 7.23 -11.57 -9.82
C VAL A 72 6.04 -12.53 -9.71
N ASP A 73 6.09 -13.43 -8.72
CA ASP A 73 4.95 -14.26 -8.34
C ASP A 73 3.91 -13.43 -7.56
N ALA A 74 3.19 -12.57 -8.30
CA ALA A 74 2.11 -11.77 -7.76
C ALA A 74 0.95 -12.68 -7.33
N LYS A 75 0.37 -12.40 -6.16
CA LYS A 75 -0.58 -13.31 -5.53
C LYS A 75 -1.73 -12.60 -4.84
N VAL A 76 -2.81 -13.32 -4.63
CA VAL A 76 -3.85 -12.91 -3.67
C VAL A 76 -3.25 -13.05 -2.26
N PRO A 77 -3.39 -12.04 -1.37
CA PRO A 77 -2.95 -12.16 0.00
C PRO A 77 -3.55 -13.40 0.68
N ASP A 78 -2.68 -14.28 1.18
CA ASP A 78 -3.05 -15.48 1.92
C ASP A 78 -3.06 -15.16 3.42
N THR A 79 -4.22 -14.72 3.92
CA THR A 79 -4.44 -14.34 5.34
C THR A 79 -4.99 -15.48 6.20
N ASN A 80 -5.17 -16.68 5.63
CA ASN A 80 -5.80 -17.82 6.28
C ASN A 80 -4.81 -18.76 6.99
N ARG A 81 -3.67 -18.24 7.46
CA ARG A 81 -2.68 -19.07 8.19
C ARG A 81 -2.98 -19.11 9.68
N PRO A 82 -2.80 -20.26 10.36
CA PRO A 82 -2.95 -20.33 11.81
C PRO A 82 -2.09 -19.27 12.52
N GLY A 83 -2.72 -18.46 13.37
CA GLY A 83 -2.05 -17.39 14.12
C GLY A 83 -1.87 -16.06 13.38
N GLU A 84 -2.16 -15.96 12.07
CA GLU A 84 -2.11 -14.67 11.34
C GLU A 84 -3.06 -13.65 11.97
N ILE A 85 -4.32 -14.03 12.24
CA ILE A 85 -5.30 -13.12 12.88
C ILE A 85 -4.77 -12.61 14.23
N GLU A 86 -4.13 -13.48 15.01
CA GLU A 86 -3.63 -13.13 16.34
C GLU A 86 -2.41 -12.20 16.27
N ARG A 87 -1.49 -12.42 15.32
CA ARG A 87 -0.33 -11.55 15.06
C ARG A 87 -0.75 -10.19 14.50
N THR A 88 -1.65 -10.21 13.53
CA THR A 88 -2.19 -9.05 12.83
C THR A 88 -2.97 -8.15 13.80
N ILE A 89 -3.91 -8.70 14.57
CA ILE A 89 -4.75 -7.92 15.49
C ILE A 89 -4.04 -7.61 16.82
N LYS A 90 -3.37 -8.60 17.43
CA LYS A 90 -2.78 -8.44 18.78
C LYS A 90 -1.34 -7.94 18.76
N GLY A 91 -0.63 -8.01 17.62
CA GLY A 91 0.75 -7.54 17.50
C GLY A 91 1.79 -8.45 18.13
N LEU A 92 1.49 -9.74 18.25
CA LEU A 92 2.44 -10.72 18.74
C LEU A 92 3.54 -10.93 17.70
N ILE A 93 4.79 -10.66 18.08
CA ILE A 93 5.97 -11.00 17.27
C ILE A 93 6.25 -12.48 17.49
N ALA A 94 6.56 -13.23 16.43
CA ALA A 94 6.95 -14.63 16.56
C ALA A 94 8.30 -14.72 17.30
N ASP A 95 8.40 -15.65 18.26
CA ASP A 95 9.67 -16.03 18.90
C ASP A 95 10.72 -16.51 17.88
#